data_AF-A0A2I2MBK6-F1
#
_entry.id   AF-A0A2I2MBK6-F1
#
_cell.length_a   1.000
_cell.length_b   1.000
_cell.length_c   1.000
_cell.angle_alpha   90.00
_cell.angle_beta   90.00
_cell.angle_gamma   90.00
#
_symmetry.space_group_name_H-M   'P 1'
#
loop_
_entity.id
_entity.type
_entity.pdbx_description
1 polymer ?
#
loop_
_entity_poly.entity_id
_entity_poly.type
_entity_poly.pdbx_seq_one_letter_code
_entity_poly.pdbx_strand_id
1 'polypeptide(L)'
;MNRKLIKTAKDYQGLDRQIKILQAKMKPLKAELLKYAQENKADFDEAFQLKFENGTYISHRVKDIVGGTKSQKAILMGYQLEFVKRDLDEAKVIEEAPKNAKLRKFLTKNNLKITQKETFAIYAG
;
A
#
# COMPACT_ATOMS: atom_id res chain seq x y z
N MET A 1 -23.74 23.24 -28.63
CA MET A 1 -23.34 22.19 -27.67
C MET A 1 -24.51 21.21 -27.48
N ASN A 2 -24.28 19.91 -27.59
CA ASN A 2 -25.35 18.89 -27.59
C ASN A 2 -26.11 18.88 -26.25
N ARG A 3 -27.41 19.17 -26.26
CA ARG A 3 -28.26 19.28 -25.05
C ARG A 3 -28.25 17.99 -24.21
N LYS A 4 -28.12 16.82 -24.85
CA LYS A 4 -27.99 15.52 -24.16
C LYS A 4 -26.68 15.44 -23.35
N LEU A 5 -25.56 15.83 -23.96
CA LEU A 5 -24.26 15.82 -23.28
C LEU A 5 -24.21 16.81 -22.10
N ILE A 6 -24.83 17.98 -22.23
CA ILE A 6 -24.92 18.95 -21.11
C ILE A 6 -25.68 18.34 -19.93
N LYS A 7 -26.81 17.65 -20.18
CA LYS A 7 -27.56 16.96 -19.14
C LYS A 7 -26.70 15.87 -18.48
N THR A 8 -26.08 15.00 -19.27
CA THR A 8 -25.19 13.94 -18.77
C THR A 8 -24.05 14.50 -17.91
N ALA A 9 -23.42 15.60 -18.31
CA ALA A 9 -22.36 16.24 -17.54
C ALA A 9 -22.85 16.78 -16.19
N LYS A 10 -24.07 17.36 -16.15
CA LYS A 10 -24.70 17.83 -14.91
C LYS A 10 -25.05 16.68 -13.98
N ASP A 11 -25.64 15.61 -14.50
CA ASP A 11 -26.03 14.43 -13.73
C ASP A 11 -24.77 13.76 -13.13
N TYR A 12 -23.71 13.61 -13.93
CA TYR A 12 -22.41 13.11 -13.48
C TYR A 12 -21.83 13.97 -12.36
N GLN A 13 -21.81 15.31 -12.51
CA GLN A 13 -21.31 16.21 -11.48
C GLN A 13 -22.13 16.12 -10.18
N GLY A 14 -23.45 15.93 -10.30
CA GLY A 14 -24.33 15.71 -9.14
C GLY A 14 -23.95 14.45 -8.37
N LEU A 15 -23.75 13.34 -9.07
CA LEU A 15 -23.32 12.07 -8.48
C LEU A 15 -21.92 12.16 -7.87
N ASP A 16 -20.96 12.79 -8.54
CA ASP A 16 -19.60 12.99 -8.02
C ASP A 16 -19.59 13.77 -6.70
N ARG A 17 -20.44 14.80 -6.57
CA ARG A 17 -20.61 15.54 -5.31
C ARG A 17 -21.16 14.66 -4.19
N GLN A 18 -22.15 13.81 -4.50
CA GLN A 18 -22.70 12.87 -3.51
C GLN A 18 -21.64 11.86 -3.07
N ILE A 19 -20.86 11.31 -4.02
CA ILE A 19 -19.74 10.40 -3.73
C ILE A 19 -18.74 11.08 -2.79
N LYS A 20 -18.34 12.33 -3.05
CA LYS A 20 -17.41 13.06 -2.18
C LYS A 20 -17.94 13.25 -0.76
N ILE A 21 -19.22 13.54 -0.62
CA ILE A 21 -19.87 13.66 0.70
C ILE A 21 -19.87 12.31 1.42
N LEU A 22 -20.22 11.23 0.74
CA LEU A 22 -20.21 9.88 1.31
C LEU A 22 -18.78 9.46 1.71
N GLN A 23 -17.78 9.70 0.86
CA GLN A 23 -16.38 9.43 1.16
C GLN A 23 -15.89 10.21 2.39
N ALA A 24 -16.30 11.48 2.54
CA ALA A 24 -15.98 12.27 3.72
C ALA A 24 -16.59 11.67 5.00
N LYS A 25 -17.84 11.19 4.94
CA LYS A 25 -18.50 10.48 6.06
C LYS A 25 -17.87 9.12 6.36
N MET A 26 -17.39 8.40 5.34
CA MET A 26 -16.73 7.10 5.51
C MET A 26 -15.33 7.23 6.12
N LYS A 27 -14.64 8.37 5.93
CA LYS A 27 -13.28 8.59 6.41
C LYS A 27 -13.10 8.34 7.93
N PRO A 28 -13.92 8.91 8.84
CA PRO A 28 -13.80 8.61 10.27
C PRO A 28 -14.10 7.14 10.60
N LEU A 29 -15.12 6.53 9.97
CA LEU A 29 -15.46 5.12 10.18
C LEU A 29 -14.31 4.19 9.78
N LYS A 30 -13.68 4.49 8.64
CA LYS A 30 -12.48 3.78 8.19
C LYS A 30 -11.32 3.94 9.18
N ALA A 31 -11.12 5.13 9.74
CA ALA A 31 -10.07 5.36 10.72
C ALA A 31 -10.30 4.54 12.01
N GLU A 32 -11.54 4.45 12.47
CA GLU A 32 -11.93 3.65 13.64
C GLU A 32 -11.69 2.16 13.41
N LEU A 33 -12.14 1.62 12.27
CA LEU A 33 -11.88 0.23 11.88
C LEU A 33 -10.37 -0.08 11.77
N LEU A 34 -9.58 0.82 11.21
CA LEU A 34 -8.12 0.67 11.13
C LEU A 34 -7.46 0.70 12.50
N LYS A 35 -7.93 1.56 13.40
CA LYS A 35 -7.43 1.63 14.77
C LYS A 35 -7.72 0.32 15.51
N TYR A 36 -8.95 -0.18 15.41
CA TYR A 36 -9.32 -1.46 15.99
C TYR A 36 -8.44 -2.61 15.47
N ALA A 37 -8.22 -2.69 14.16
CA ALA A 37 -7.32 -3.69 13.56
C ALA A 37 -5.87 -3.61 14.06
N GLN A 38 -5.37 -2.40 14.37
CA GLN A 38 -4.02 -2.20 14.90
C GLN A 38 -3.90 -2.66 16.36
N GLU A 39 -4.94 -2.41 17.16
CA GLU A 39 -4.99 -2.76 18.58
C GLU A 39 -5.27 -4.26 18.80
N ASN A 40 -6.00 -4.89 17.86
CA ASN A 40 -6.49 -6.27 17.99
C ASN A 40 -5.90 -7.17 16.90
N LYS A 41 -4.58 -7.15 16.73
CA LYS A 41 -3.91 -8.02 15.74
C LYS A 41 -4.13 -9.52 15.99
N ALA A 42 -4.40 -9.91 17.24
CA ALA A 42 -4.65 -11.30 17.62
C ALA A 42 -5.99 -11.83 17.10
N ASP A 43 -6.92 -10.95 16.73
CA ASP A 43 -8.27 -11.32 16.29
C ASP A 43 -8.34 -11.62 14.78
N PHE A 44 -7.21 -11.48 14.07
CA PHE A 44 -7.12 -11.86 12.67
C PHE A 44 -7.13 -13.38 12.54
N ASP A 45 -7.93 -13.89 11.61
CA ASP A 45 -7.99 -15.31 11.30
C ASP A 45 -6.72 -15.81 10.58
N GLU A 46 -6.64 -17.11 10.33
CA GLU A 46 -5.53 -17.75 9.62
C GLU A 46 -5.34 -17.21 8.19
N ALA A 47 -6.37 -16.59 7.60
CA ALA A 47 -6.32 -15.92 6.31
C ALA A 47 -5.90 -14.45 6.41
N PHE A 48 -5.45 -13.99 7.59
CA PHE A 48 -5.12 -12.61 7.89
C PHE A 48 -6.32 -11.68 7.63
N GLN A 49 -7.52 -12.10 8.02
CA GLN A 49 -8.75 -11.32 7.93
C GLN A 49 -9.44 -11.14 9.29
N LEU A 50 -9.89 -9.92 9.55
CA LEU A 50 -10.82 -9.60 10.62
C LEU A 50 -12.20 -9.40 10.00
N LYS A 51 -13.16 -10.28 10.30
CA LYS A 51 -14.49 -10.31 9.66
C LYS A 51 -15.56 -9.77 10.61
N PHE A 52 -16.51 -9.03 10.05
CA PHE A 52 -17.68 -8.52 10.74
C PHE A 52 -18.94 -9.20 10.21
N GLU A 53 -19.97 -9.31 11.06
CA GLU A 53 -21.22 -10.02 10.74
C GLU A 53 -21.94 -9.46 9.51
N ASN A 54 -21.78 -8.16 9.24
CA ASN A 54 -22.38 -7.48 8.10
C ASN A 54 -21.66 -7.72 6.76
N GLY A 55 -20.67 -8.63 6.71
CA GLY A 55 -19.90 -8.93 5.51
C GLY A 55 -18.72 -7.98 5.25
N THR A 56 -18.53 -6.94 6.08
CA THR A 56 -17.32 -6.13 6.05
C THR A 56 -16.15 -6.95 6.59
N TYR A 57 -14.96 -6.78 6.02
CA TYR A 57 -13.75 -7.38 6.58
C TYR A 57 -12.52 -6.49 6.37
N ILE A 58 -11.51 -6.67 7.23
CA ILE A 58 -10.21 -6.02 7.14
C ILE A 58 -9.17 -7.10 6.81
N SER A 59 -8.44 -6.93 5.72
CA SER A 59 -7.32 -7.80 5.34
C SER A 59 -6.01 -7.17 5.83
N HIS A 60 -5.25 -7.91 6.63
CA HIS A 60 -3.86 -7.58 6.96
C HIS A 60 -2.96 -8.08 5.85
N ARG A 61 -2.16 -7.16 5.30
CA ARG A 61 -1.29 -7.40 4.15
C ARG A 61 0.12 -7.05 4.51
N VAL A 62 1.01 -7.99 4.24
CA VAL A 62 2.44 -7.84 4.47
C VAL A 62 3.12 -7.77 3.11
N LYS A 63 3.88 -6.70 2.87
CA LYS A 63 4.69 -6.55 1.66
C LYS A 63 6.12 -6.21 2.06
N ASP A 64 7.08 -6.98 1.57
CA ASP A 64 8.49 -6.65 1.70
C ASP A 64 8.82 -5.38 0.90
N ILE A 65 9.60 -4.50 1.52
CA ILE A 65 10.07 -3.25 0.93
C ILE A 65 11.55 -3.06 1.25
N VAL A 66 12.22 -2.27 0.41
CA VAL A 66 13.56 -1.75 0.76
C VAL A 66 13.36 -0.49 1.60
N GLY A 67 13.68 -0.55 2.89
CA GLY A 67 13.66 0.58 3.82
C GLY A 67 14.92 1.45 3.73
N GLY A 68 14.74 2.77 3.82
CA GLY A 68 15.80 3.79 3.78
C GLY A 68 15.33 5.13 3.19
N THR A 69 16.11 6.19 3.36
CA THR A 69 15.85 7.51 2.78
C THR A 69 16.00 7.49 1.25
N LYS A 70 15.44 8.50 0.55
CA LYS A 70 15.64 8.65 -0.90
C LYS A 70 17.12 8.69 -1.27
N SER A 71 17.95 9.40 -0.50
CA SER A 71 19.40 9.48 -0.73
C SER A 71 20.09 8.14 -0.52
N GLN A 72 19.68 7.34 0.46
CA GLN A 72 20.21 5.99 0.67
C GLN A 72 19.81 5.04 -0.46
N LYS A 73 18.56 5.11 -0.95
CA LYS A 73 18.11 4.29 -2.08
C LYS A 73 18.80 4.64 -3.40
N ALA A 74 19.18 5.90 -3.60
CA ALA A 74 19.95 6.32 -4.77
C ALA A 74 21.31 5.62 -4.85
N ILE A 75 21.90 5.21 -3.72
CA ILE A 75 23.16 4.46 -3.68
C ILE A 75 22.99 3.07 -4.32
N LEU A 76 21.82 2.44 -4.19
CA LEU A 76 21.52 1.17 -4.86
C LEU A 76 21.43 1.32 -6.38
N MET A 77 21.02 2.48 -6.88
CA MET A 77 20.98 2.74 -8.34
C MET A 77 22.38 2.81 -8.95
N GLY A 78 23.39 3.15 -8.15
CA GLY A 78 24.80 3.14 -8.57
C GLY A 78 25.51 1.80 -8.35
N TYR A 79 24.85 0.80 -7.77
CA TYR A 79 25.44 -0.52 -7.53
C TYR A 79 25.43 -1.33 -8.84
N GLN A 80 26.55 -1.98 -9.18
CA GLN A 80 26.75 -2.74 -10.43
C GLN A 80 25.99 -4.07 -10.48
N LEU A 81 24.68 -4.02 -10.24
CA LEU A 81 23.74 -5.10 -10.46
C LEU A 81 22.51 -4.45 -11.10
N GLU A 82 21.97 -5.10 -12.13
CA GLU A 82 20.94 -4.56 -13.03
C GLU A 82 19.58 -4.36 -12.32
N PHE A 83 19.49 -3.41 -11.40
CA PHE A 83 18.28 -3.11 -10.62
C PHE A 83 17.62 -1.81 -11.07
N VAL A 84 17.91 -1.31 -12.28
CA VAL A 84 17.49 0.04 -12.70
C VAL A 84 16.63 -0.03 -13.95
N LYS A 85 15.39 0.45 -13.84
CA LYS A 85 14.54 0.77 -14.99
C LYS A 85 13.96 2.17 -14.75
N ARG A 86 14.75 3.21 -15.06
CA ARG A 86 14.53 4.65 -14.74
C ARG A 86 14.39 5.00 -13.25
N ASP A 87 14.00 4.08 -12.38
CA ASP A 87 14.07 4.10 -10.91
C ASP A 87 14.56 2.73 -10.38
N LEU A 88 14.83 2.62 -9.07
CA LEU A 88 15.23 1.38 -8.39
C LEU A 88 14.12 0.31 -8.46
N ASP A 89 14.43 -0.85 -9.02
CA ASP A 89 13.59 -2.04 -9.05
C ASP A 89 13.66 -2.78 -7.70
N GLU A 90 12.87 -2.30 -6.73
CA GLU A 90 12.84 -2.88 -5.38
C GLU A 90 12.44 -4.35 -5.38
N ALA A 91 11.59 -4.80 -6.31
CA ALA A 91 11.16 -6.18 -6.38
C ALA A 91 12.33 -7.11 -6.71
N LYS A 92 13.14 -6.74 -7.71
CA LYS A 92 14.36 -7.48 -8.07
C LYS A 92 15.39 -7.47 -6.94
N VAL A 93 15.54 -6.36 -6.23
CA VAL A 93 16.44 -6.28 -5.06
C VAL A 93 16.00 -7.22 -3.94
N ILE A 94 14.69 -7.27 -3.64
CA ILE A 94 14.14 -8.15 -2.61
C ILE A 94 14.33 -9.62 -3.00
N GLU A 95 14.10 -9.97 -4.26
CA GLU A 95 14.25 -11.35 -4.75
C GLU A 95 15.71 -11.84 -4.72
N GLU A 96 16.66 -10.97 -5.06
CA GLU A 96 18.08 -11.32 -5.17
C GLU A 96 18.85 -11.25 -3.84
N ALA A 97 18.39 -10.46 -2.87
CA ALA A 97 19.10 -10.30 -1.60
C ALA A 97 19.31 -11.61 -0.80
N PRO A 98 18.36 -12.56 -0.74
CA PRO A 98 18.59 -13.88 -0.12
C PRO A 98 19.64 -14.73 -0.85
N LYS A 99 19.81 -14.51 -2.16
CA LYS A 99 20.69 -15.30 -3.04
C LYS A 99 22.10 -14.70 -3.13
N ASN A 100 22.26 -13.39 -2.89
CA ASN A 100 23.50 -12.65 -3.12
C ASN A 100 24.11 -12.05 -1.83
N ALA A 101 25.18 -12.68 -1.32
CA ALA A 101 25.87 -12.23 -0.11
C ALA A 101 26.54 -10.85 -0.24
N LYS A 102 27.00 -10.46 -1.44
CA LYS A 102 27.60 -9.15 -1.68
C LYS A 102 26.54 -8.05 -1.58
N LEU A 103 25.36 -8.28 -2.16
CA LEU A 103 24.22 -7.37 -2.05
C LEU A 103 23.79 -7.20 -0.59
N ARG A 104 23.70 -8.28 0.21
CA ARG A 104 23.38 -8.16 1.65
C ARG A 104 24.39 -7.30 2.41
N LYS A 105 25.69 -7.55 2.23
CA LYS A 105 26.74 -6.73 2.85
C LYS A 105 26.65 -5.26 2.43
N PHE A 106 26.30 -5.01 1.16
CA PHE A 106 26.12 -3.66 0.64
C PHE A 106 24.92 -2.95 1.25
N LEU A 107 23.76 -3.62 1.36
CA LEU A 107 22.57 -3.08 2.02
C LEU A 107 22.87 -2.68 3.46
N THR A 108 23.46 -3.59 4.25
CA THR A 108 23.83 -3.34 5.65
C THR A 108 24.81 -2.17 5.79
N LYS A 109 25.85 -2.11 4.95
CA LYS A 109 26.86 -1.03 5.00
C LYS A 109 26.26 0.36 4.76
N ASN A 110 25.20 0.43 3.95
CA ASN A 110 24.55 1.69 3.58
C ASN A 110 23.28 1.99 4.40
N ASN A 111 23.07 1.31 5.54
CA ASN A 111 21.88 1.44 6.37
C ASN A 111 20.55 1.18 5.64
N LEU A 112 20.59 0.34 4.61
CA LEU A 112 19.41 -0.15 3.90
C LEU A 112 19.01 -1.51 4.46
N LYS A 113 17.71 -1.73 4.64
CA LYS A 113 17.18 -2.99 5.17
C LYS A 113 15.98 -3.43 4.35
N ILE A 114 15.86 -4.73 4.12
CA ILE A 114 14.58 -5.30 3.66
C ILE A 114 13.70 -5.45 4.89
N THR A 115 12.55 -4.80 4.86
CA THR A 115 11.60 -4.78 5.97
C THR A 115 10.21 -5.07 5.46
N GLN A 116 9.35 -5.58 6.33
CA GLN A 116 7.95 -5.77 6.03
C GLN A 116 7.17 -4.49 6.30
N LYS A 117 6.41 -4.04 5.30
CA LYS A 117 5.41 -3.00 5.45
C LYS A 117 4.05 -3.67 5.62
N GLU A 118 3.51 -3.54 6.82
CA GLU A 118 2.14 -3.94 7.12
C GLU A 118 1.16 -2.88 6.62
N THR A 119 0.08 -3.34 5.98
CA THR A 119 -1.02 -2.50 5.54
C THR A 119 -2.34 -3.20 5.86
N PHE A 120 -3.33 -2.44 6.29
CA PHE A 120 -4.70 -2.93 6.51
C PHE A 120 -5.60 -2.39 5.40
N ALA A 121 -6.33 -3.28 4.74
CA ALA A 121 -7.27 -2.93 3.69
C ALA A 121 -8.70 -3.31 4.11
N ILE A 122 -9.62 -2.34 4.07
CA ILE A 122 -11.03 -2.55 4.41
C ILE A 122 -11.81 -2.88 3.15
N TYR A 123 -12.62 -3.92 3.23
CA TYR A 123 -13.54 -4.38 2.20
C TYR A 123 -14.96 -4.37 2.77
N ALA A 124 -15.89 -3.78 2.04
CA ALA A 124 -17.31 -3.82 2.34
C ALA A 124 -18.00 -4.37 1.08
N GLY A 125 -18.75 -5.46 1.25
CA GLY A 125 -19.57 -6.10 0.23
C GLY A 125 -20.99 -5.59 0.28
#